data_AF-A0A430HS50-F1
#
_entry.id   AF-A0A430HS50-F1
#
_cell.length_a   1.000
_cell.length_b   1.000
_cell.length_c   1.000
_cell.angle_alpha   90.00
_cell.angle_beta   90.00
_cell.angle_gamma   90.00
#
_symmetry.space_group_name_H-M   'P 1'
#
loop_
_entity.id
_entity.type
_entity.pdbx_description
1 polymer ?
#
loop_
_entity_poly.entity_id
_entity_poly.type
_entity_poly.pdbx_seq_one_letter_code
_entity_poly.pdbx_strand_id
1 'polypeptide(L)'
;MQTRPLYLALLLASLCTGAHATLNKCKGANGHPVYQNAPCPPPASAYAKKMPTLAERNALVKQQKLEEKERERYPDGRPGANWDPGRKASAPMPPPAPAPLPAPVQPGVPAQAKPASAPGAATDAASKKEKERQLASDKVEADNAKIRAKNKAIECDNERKRQAVMKEGRPAYTTDSKGNRNFISDQQRDAELADAERRIARACR
;
A
#
# COMPACT_ATOMS: atom_id res chain seq x y z
N MET A 1 55.86 45.70 -19.49
CA MET A 1 54.68 44.83 -19.33
C MET A 1 53.88 45.31 -18.12
N GLN A 2 52.72 45.94 -18.34
CA GLN A 2 51.89 46.60 -17.32
C GLN A 2 50.68 45.72 -16.98
N THR A 3 50.80 44.83 -16.00
CA THR A 3 49.71 43.90 -15.59
C THR A 3 48.95 44.36 -14.33
N ARG A 4 49.37 45.47 -13.71
CA ARG A 4 48.78 45.97 -12.46
C ARG A 4 47.40 46.66 -12.59
N PRO A 5 46.99 47.33 -13.69
CA PRO A 5 45.69 48.00 -13.71
C PRO A 5 44.50 47.04 -13.85
N LEU A 6 44.72 45.82 -14.38
CA LEU A 6 43.66 44.82 -14.57
C LEU A 6 43.09 44.27 -13.26
N TYR A 7 43.93 44.09 -12.24
CA TYR A 7 43.48 43.57 -10.94
C TYR A 7 42.60 44.56 -10.18
N LEU A 8 42.88 45.85 -10.32
CA LEU A 8 42.13 46.90 -9.64
C LEU A 8 40.73 47.08 -10.28
N ALA A 9 40.62 46.92 -11.60
CA ALA A 9 39.32 46.89 -12.29
C ALA A 9 38.47 45.67 -11.91
N LEU A 10 39.09 44.50 -11.75
CA LEU A 10 38.41 43.28 -11.30
C LEU A 10 37.90 43.38 -9.85
N LEU A 11 38.66 44.02 -8.96
CA LEU A 11 38.24 44.26 -7.57
C LEU A 11 37.10 45.28 -7.48
N LEU A 12 37.11 46.34 -8.28
CA LEU A 12 35.98 47.29 -8.30
C LEU A 12 34.70 46.69 -8.90
N ALA A 13 34.81 45.81 -9.89
CA ALA A 13 33.65 45.15 -10.50
C ALA A 13 32.93 44.18 -9.55
N SER A 14 33.62 43.62 -8.54
CA SER A 14 32.99 42.69 -7.59
C SER A 14 32.19 43.36 -6.47
N LEU A 15 32.27 44.68 -6.31
CA LEU A 15 31.56 45.43 -5.27
C LEU A 15 30.14 45.88 -5.69
N CYS A 16 29.74 45.64 -6.95
CA CYS A 16 28.41 45.96 -7.46
C CYS A 16 27.40 44.81 -7.34
N THR A 17 27.46 43.98 -6.29
CA THR A 17 26.35 43.08 -5.96
C THR A 17 25.22 43.89 -5.36
N GLY A 18 24.30 44.35 -6.22
CA GLY A 18 23.16 45.16 -5.84
C GLY A 18 22.28 44.49 -4.78
N ALA A 19 21.99 45.23 -3.72
CA ALA A 19 20.94 44.87 -2.77
C ALA A 19 19.59 44.93 -3.49
N HIS A 20 19.14 43.82 -4.06
CA HIS A 20 17.79 43.71 -4.60
C HIS A 20 16.82 43.72 -3.43
N ALA A 21 16.07 44.82 -3.27
CA ALA A 21 14.92 44.87 -2.37
C ALA A 21 13.83 43.95 -2.94
N THR A 22 13.92 42.65 -2.62
CA THR A 22 12.91 41.67 -3.03
C THR A 22 11.69 41.84 -2.16
N LEU A 23 10.62 42.34 -2.76
CA LEU A 23 9.34 42.53 -2.12
C LEU A 23 8.54 41.22 -2.24
N ASN A 24 8.40 40.50 -1.12
CA ASN A 24 7.73 39.20 -1.13
C ASN A 24 6.22 39.39 -1.24
N LYS A 25 5.60 38.73 -2.22
CA LYS A 25 4.14 38.69 -2.40
C LYS A 25 3.57 37.57 -1.55
N CYS A 26 3.02 37.91 -0.39
CA CYS A 26 2.39 36.98 0.54
C CYS A 26 0.88 36.92 0.31
N LYS A 27 0.23 35.80 0.63
CA LYS A 27 -1.23 35.66 0.61
C LYS A 27 -1.78 35.98 2.00
N GLY A 28 -2.54 37.05 2.15
CA GLY A 28 -3.16 37.45 3.42
C GLY A 28 -4.31 36.53 3.83
N ALA A 29 -4.78 36.66 5.07
CA ALA A 29 -5.88 35.87 5.63
C ALA A 29 -7.19 35.97 4.79
N ASN A 30 -7.41 37.12 4.15
CA ASN A 30 -8.57 37.37 3.29
C ASN A 30 -8.36 36.89 1.84
N GLY A 31 -7.27 36.17 1.55
CA GLY A 31 -6.94 35.69 0.20
C GLY A 31 -6.32 36.74 -0.73
N HIS A 32 -6.31 38.02 -0.34
CA HIS A 32 -5.68 39.11 -1.09
C HIS A 32 -4.15 39.09 -0.98
N PRO A 33 -3.41 39.49 -2.04
CA PRO A 33 -1.97 39.59 -1.99
C PRO A 33 -1.53 40.78 -1.11
N VAL A 34 -0.61 40.54 -0.19
CA VAL A 34 0.03 41.55 0.66
C VAL A 34 1.53 41.49 0.39
N TYR A 35 2.13 42.66 0.25
CA TYR A 35 3.50 42.84 -0.16
C TYR A 35 4.33 43.22 1.06
N GLN A 36 5.30 42.38 1.46
CA GLN A 36 6.09 42.57 2.68
C GLN A 36 7.59 42.36 2.42
N ASN A 37 8.42 43.10 3.15
CA ASN A 37 9.87 42.97 3.11
C ASN A 37 10.39 41.81 4.00
N ALA A 38 9.55 41.31 4.92
CA ALA A 38 9.84 40.12 5.71
C ALA A 38 9.45 38.84 4.94
N PRO A 39 10.06 37.67 5.24
CA PRO A 39 9.60 36.39 4.75
C PRO A 39 8.12 36.16 5.11
N CYS A 40 7.32 35.65 4.17
CA CYS A 40 5.91 35.40 4.43
C CYS A 40 5.75 34.42 5.59
N PRO A 41 4.85 34.68 6.56
CA PRO A 41 4.53 33.67 7.57
C PRO A 41 3.98 32.44 6.85
N PRO A 42 4.40 31.21 7.25
CA PRO A 42 3.89 30.01 6.62
C PRO A 42 2.36 29.99 6.74
N PRO A 43 1.64 29.55 5.70
CA PRO A 43 0.18 29.60 5.72
C PRO A 43 -0.35 28.84 6.93
N ALA A 44 -1.43 29.32 7.56
CA ALA A 44 -2.02 28.65 8.72
C ALA A 44 -2.40 27.19 8.44
N SER A 45 -2.64 26.84 7.17
CA SER A 45 -2.84 25.45 6.71
C SER A 45 -1.58 24.58 6.72
N ALA A 46 -0.38 25.17 6.73
CA ALA A 46 0.88 24.48 6.94
C ALA A 46 1.15 24.18 8.43
N TYR A 47 0.54 24.95 9.35
CA TYR A 47 0.43 24.54 10.75
C TYR A 47 -0.68 23.49 10.92
N ALA A 48 -0.33 22.29 10.48
CA ALA A 48 -0.68 21.04 11.13
C ALA A 48 -2.18 20.66 11.16
N LYS A 49 -2.62 19.99 10.10
CA LYS A 49 -3.04 18.59 10.37
C LYS A 49 -1.79 17.93 10.96
N LYS A 50 -1.69 17.84 12.29
CA LYS A 50 -0.61 17.10 12.95
C LYS A 50 -0.58 15.74 12.28
N MET A 51 0.41 15.51 11.43
CA MET A 51 0.60 14.18 10.88
C MET A 51 0.86 13.29 12.08
N PRO A 52 0.07 12.22 12.28
CA PRO A 52 0.23 11.39 13.45
C PRO A 52 1.68 10.93 13.50
N THR A 53 2.27 11.13 14.67
CA THR A 53 3.64 10.71 14.95
C THR A 53 3.77 9.22 14.68
N LEU A 54 4.99 8.73 14.45
CA LEU A 54 5.21 7.29 14.25
C LEU A 54 4.66 6.48 15.43
N ALA A 55 4.78 7.02 16.64
CA ALA A 55 4.22 6.43 17.86
C ALA A 55 2.68 6.37 17.82
N GLU A 56 2.00 7.44 17.44
CA GLU A 56 0.53 7.45 17.29
C GLU A 56 0.06 6.48 16.21
N ARG A 57 0.76 6.39 15.07
CA ARG A 57 0.42 5.42 14.02
C ARG A 57 0.58 3.98 14.51
N ASN A 58 1.67 3.68 15.22
CA ASN A 58 1.89 2.35 15.79
C ASN A 58 0.85 2.01 16.85
N ALA A 59 0.41 2.99 17.64
CA ALA A 59 -0.67 2.81 18.62
C ALA A 59 -2.01 2.50 17.93
N LEU A 60 -2.36 3.21 16.85
CA LEU A 60 -3.57 2.97 16.07
C LEU A 60 -3.56 1.57 15.43
N VAL A 61 -2.43 1.16 14.84
CA VAL A 61 -2.30 -0.20 14.27
C VAL A 61 -2.47 -1.27 15.36
N LYS A 62 -1.93 -1.03 16.56
CA LYS A 62 -2.10 -1.95 17.69
C LYS A 62 -3.56 -2.03 18.15
N GLN A 63 -4.28 -0.91 18.17
CA GLN A 63 -5.71 -0.89 18.49
C GLN A 63 -6.55 -1.63 17.43
N GLN A 64 -6.31 -1.38 16.14
CA GLN A 64 -7.01 -2.08 15.06
C GLN A 64 -6.78 -3.59 15.13
N LYS A 65 -5.57 -4.04 15.43
CA LYS A 65 -5.26 -5.47 15.55
C LYS A 65 -5.95 -6.12 16.75
N LEU A 66 -6.15 -5.38 17.84
CA LEU A 66 -6.91 -5.88 18.99
C LEU A 66 -8.40 -5.99 18.65
N GLU A 67 -8.94 -4.97 18.00
CA GLU A 67 -10.34 -4.97 17.54
C GLU A 67 -10.61 -6.09 16.53
N GLU A 68 -9.71 -6.30 15.56
CA GLU A 68 -9.79 -7.41 14.62
C GLU A 68 -9.74 -8.76 15.33
N LYS A 69 -8.83 -8.92 16.31
CA LYS A 69 -8.74 -10.14 17.12
C LYS A 69 -9.99 -10.38 17.96
N GLU A 70 -10.60 -9.33 18.50
CA GLU A 70 -11.87 -9.44 19.22
C GLU A 70 -13.02 -9.80 18.27
N ARG A 71 -13.02 -9.24 17.06
CA ARG A 71 -13.99 -9.56 16.01
C ARG A 71 -13.85 -10.99 15.50
N GLU A 72 -12.63 -11.49 15.33
CA GLU A 72 -12.36 -12.90 15.01
C GLU A 72 -12.80 -13.84 16.14
N ARG A 73 -12.66 -13.39 17.40
CA ARG A 73 -13.11 -14.18 18.56
C ARG A 73 -14.62 -14.28 18.66
N TYR A 74 -15.35 -13.30 18.11
CA TYR A 74 -16.82 -13.23 18.15
C TYR A 74 -17.40 -12.85 16.77
N PRO A 75 -17.36 -13.77 15.79
CA PRO A 75 -17.81 -13.49 14.43
C PRO A 75 -19.32 -13.16 14.34
N ASP A 76 -20.12 -13.63 15.30
CA ASP A 76 -21.58 -13.43 15.32
C ASP A 76 -22.04 -12.09 15.92
N GLY A 77 -21.11 -11.20 16.30
CA GLY A 77 -21.42 -9.83 16.73
C GLY A 77 -22.29 -9.72 17.98
N ARG A 78 -22.53 -10.81 18.71
CA ARG A 78 -23.28 -10.84 19.97
C ARG A 78 -22.31 -10.95 21.14
N PRO A 79 -21.94 -9.83 21.80
CA PRO A 79 -21.19 -9.89 23.04
C PRO A 79 -22.04 -10.66 24.07
N GLY A 80 -21.62 -11.89 24.40
CA GLY A 80 -22.28 -12.75 25.38
C GLY A 80 -22.90 -14.05 24.88
N ALA A 81 -22.95 -14.33 23.56
CA ALA A 81 -23.62 -15.54 23.06
C ALA A 81 -22.89 -16.88 23.33
N ASN A 82 -21.68 -16.86 23.92
CA ASN A 82 -20.94 -18.06 24.31
C ASN A 82 -20.86 -18.28 25.84
N TRP A 83 -21.62 -17.52 26.64
CA TRP A 83 -21.76 -17.74 28.09
C TRP A 83 -23.09 -18.45 28.38
N ASP A 84 -23.28 -19.64 27.80
CA ASP A 84 -24.30 -20.56 28.28
C ASP A 84 -23.62 -21.56 29.24
N PRO A 85 -23.68 -21.33 30.58
CA PRO A 85 -23.09 -22.24 31.56
C PRO A 85 -23.70 -23.66 31.53
N GLY A 86 -24.78 -23.88 30.78
CA GLY A 86 -25.35 -25.21 30.51
C GLY A 86 -24.69 -25.98 29.36
N ARG A 87 -23.90 -25.34 28.49
CA ARG A 87 -23.12 -26.05 27.46
C ARG A 87 -21.88 -26.67 28.10
N LYS A 88 -22.03 -27.92 28.54
CA LYS A 88 -20.90 -28.82 28.78
C LYS A 88 -19.93 -28.71 27.59
N ALA A 89 -18.65 -28.43 27.88
CA ALA A 89 -17.57 -28.43 26.90
C ALA A 89 -17.67 -29.70 26.06
N SER A 90 -18.25 -29.57 24.87
CA SER A 90 -18.52 -30.70 24.01
C SER A 90 -17.17 -31.11 23.45
N ALA A 91 -16.68 -32.22 24.01
CA ALA A 91 -15.76 -33.21 23.50
C ALA A 91 -14.49 -32.72 22.76
N PRO A 92 -13.31 -33.30 23.05
CA PRO A 92 -12.15 -33.10 22.19
C PRO A 92 -12.53 -33.40 20.74
N MET A 93 -12.23 -32.45 19.84
CA MET A 93 -12.38 -32.64 18.40
C MET A 93 -11.73 -33.99 18.03
N PRO A 94 -12.45 -34.90 17.34
CA PRO A 94 -11.84 -36.12 16.87
C PRO A 94 -10.66 -35.77 15.96
N PRO A 95 -9.56 -36.54 16.01
CA PRO A 95 -8.40 -36.30 15.16
C PRO A 95 -8.83 -36.26 13.69
N PRO A 96 -8.20 -35.43 12.85
CA PRO A 96 -8.55 -35.32 11.45
C PRO A 96 -8.46 -36.71 10.80
N ALA A 97 -9.61 -37.19 10.30
CA ALA A 97 -9.65 -38.44 9.56
C ALA A 97 -8.74 -38.32 8.32
N PRO A 98 -7.96 -39.36 7.99
CA PRO A 98 -7.16 -39.38 6.78
C PRO A 98 -8.05 -39.12 5.55
N ALA A 99 -7.55 -38.28 4.64
CA ALA A 99 -8.25 -37.90 3.42
C ALA A 99 -8.73 -39.15 2.65
N PRO A 100 -10.03 -39.26 2.33
CA PRO A 100 -10.52 -40.39 1.57
C PRO A 100 -9.95 -40.36 0.15
N LEU A 101 -9.36 -41.49 -0.25
CA LEU A 101 -9.02 -41.77 -1.65
C LEU A 101 -10.29 -41.66 -2.52
N PRO A 102 -10.16 -41.22 -3.79
CA PRO A 102 -11.29 -41.02 -4.68
C PRO A 102 -12.00 -42.35 -4.96
N ALA A 103 -13.26 -42.46 -4.53
CA ALA A 103 -14.13 -43.57 -4.87
C ALA A 103 -14.74 -43.40 -6.28
N PRO A 104 -14.99 -44.50 -7.01
CA PRO A 104 -15.55 -44.47 -8.36
C PRO A 104 -17.04 -44.07 -8.36
N VAL A 105 -17.41 -43.35 -9.42
CA VAL A 105 -18.75 -42.85 -9.76
C VAL A 105 -19.79 -43.98 -9.74
N GLN A 106 -20.84 -43.84 -8.92
CA GLN A 106 -22.06 -44.64 -9.05
C GLN A 106 -23.18 -43.84 -9.74
N PRO A 107 -24.01 -44.48 -10.58
CA PRO A 107 -25.13 -43.84 -11.26
C PRO A 107 -26.44 -43.96 -10.48
N GLY A 108 -27.17 -42.84 -10.39
CA GLY A 108 -28.64 -42.77 -10.44
C GLY A 108 -29.44 -43.16 -9.21
N VAL A 109 -30.01 -42.16 -8.52
CA VAL A 109 -31.24 -42.33 -7.70
C VAL A 109 -32.23 -41.23 -8.12
N PRO A 110 -33.49 -41.57 -8.47
CA PRO A 110 -34.46 -40.62 -9.01
C PRO A 110 -35.05 -39.69 -7.94
N ALA A 111 -35.35 -38.48 -8.42
CA ALA A 111 -35.79 -37.32 -7.66
C ALA A 111 -37.17 -37.48 -7.02
N GLN A 112 -37.30 -37.01 -5.78
CA GLN A 112 -38.56 -36.90 -5.05
C GLN A 112 -39.25 -35.58 -5.42
N ALA A 113 -40.45 -35.68 -5.99
CA ALA A 113 -41.24 -34.55 -6.48
C ALA A 113 -41.67 -33.61 -5.34
N LYS A 114 -41.45 -32.31 -5.55
CA LYS A 114 -41.88 -31.20 -4.70
C LYS A 114 -43.18 -30.59 -5.30
N PRO A 115 -44.18 -30.17 -4.50
CA PRO A 115 -45.45 -29.69 -5.03
C PRO A 115 -45.33 -28.36 -5.77
N ALA A 116 -46.11 -28.24 -6.85
CA ALA A 116 -46.20 -27.07 -7.71
C ALA A 116 -46.88 -25.89 -6.98
N SER A 117 -46.12 -24.81 -6.80
CA SER A 117 -46.65 -23.49 -6.44
C SER A 117 -46.81 -22.65 -7.70
N ALA A 118 -47.97 -22.00 -7.82
CA ALA A 118 -48.44 -21.26 -8.99
C ALA A 118 -47.46 -20.19 -9.53
N PRO A 119 -47.37 -20.00 -10.87
CA PRO A 119 -46.58 -18.94 -11.47
C PRO A 119 -47.44 -17.67 -11.63
N GLY A 120 -47.07 -16.60 -10.96
CA GLY A 120 -47.67 -15.29 -11.21
C GLY A 120 -47.09 -14.19 -10.34
N ALA A 121 -46.40 -13.23 -10.96
CA ALA A 121 -46.05 -11.90 -10.44
C ALA A 121 -44.82 -11.71 -9.51
N ALA A 122 -43.77 -12.54 -9.59
CA ALA A 122 -42.52 -12.33 -8.83
C ALA A 122 -41.25 -12.10 -9.70
N THR A 123 -41.38 -11.98 -11.03
CA THR A 123 -40.23 -12.00 -11.97
C THR A 123 -39.48 -10.67 -12.08
N ASP A 124 -40.11 -9.54 -11.80
CA ASP A 124 -39.49 -8.22 -12.02
C ASP A 124 -38.54 -7.81 -10.88
N ALA A 125 -38.82 -8.23 -9.64
CA ALA A 125 -37.97 -7.93 -8.48
C ALA A 125 -36.66 -8.75 -8.49
N ALA A 126 -36.68 -9.98 -9.00
CA ALA A 126 -35.51 -10.84 -9.11
C ALA A 126 -34.48 -10.28 -10.13
N SER A 127 -34.98 -9.81 -11.27
CA SER A 127 -34.15 -9.27 -12.36
C SER A 127 -33.40 -8.00 -11.96
N LYS A 128 -34.01 -7.13 -11.15
CA LYS A 128 -33.35 -5.92 -10.64
C LYS A 128 -32.18 -6.24 -9.69
N LYS A 129 -32.37 -7.20 -8.79
CA LYS A 129 -31.34 -7.62 -7.81
C LYS A 129 -30.15 -8.31 -8.49
N GLU A 130 -30.39 -9.07 -9.55
CA GLU A 130 -29.34 -9.70 -10.32
C GLU A 130 -28.48 -8.67 -11.09
N LYS A 131 -29.13 -7.67 -11.71
CA LYS A 131 -28.44 -6.56 -12.37
C LYS A 131 -27.58 -5.75 -11.40
N GLU A 132 -28.07 -5.49 -10.19
CA GLU A 132 -27.30 -4.79 -9.16
C GLU A 132 -26.08 -5.61 -8.69
N ARG A 133 -26.24 -6.94 -8.57
CA ARG A 133 -25.14 -7.84 -8.23
C ARG A 133 -24.07 -7.90 -9.31
N GLN A 134 -24.47 -7.90 -10.59
CA GLN A 134 -23.55 -7.83 -11.73
C GLN A 134 -22.78 -6.51 -11.75
N LEU A 135 -23.46 -5.37 -11.57
CA LEU A 135 -22.78 -4.08 -11.49
C LEU A 135 -21.81 -3.99 -10.31
N ALA A 136 -22.15 -4.61 -9.18
CA ALA A 136 -21.26 -4.69 -8.02
C ALA A 136 -20.04 -5.60 -8.29
N SER A 137 -20.23 -6.76 -8.93
CA SER A 137 -19.12 -7.65 -9.30
C SER A 137 -18.19 -6.98 -10.32
N ASP A 138 -18.74 -6.35 -11.35
CA ASP A 138 -17.96 -5.67 -12.39
C ASP A 138 -17.11 -4.54 -11.81
N LYS A 139 -17.67 -3.80 -10.84
CA LYS A 139 -16.92 -2.76 -10.13
C LYS A 139 -15.77 -3.34 -9.31
N VAL A 140 -16.02 -4.43 -8.59
CA VAL A 140 -14.97 -5.13 -7.81
C VAL A 140 -13.88 -5.67 -8.73
N GLU A 141 -14.24 -6.24 -9.88
CA GLU A 141 -13.27 -6.72 -10.87
C GLU A 141 -12.44 -5.60 -11.48
N ALA A 142 -13.08 -4.48 -11.83
CA ALA A 142 -12.40 -3.29 -12.34
C ALA A 142 -11.42 -2.70 -11.31
N ASP A 143 -11.80 -2.64 -10.04
CA ASP A 143 -10.92 -2.14 -8.98
C ASP A 143 -9.80 -3.13 -8.65
N ASN A 144 -10.07 -4.45 -8.67
CA ASN A 144 -9.04 -5.48 -8.55
C ASN A 144 -8.05 -5.45 -9.73
N ALA A 145 -8.51 -5.15 -10.95
CA ALA A 145 -7.64 -4.96 -12.10
C ALA A 145 -6.71 -3.75 -11.91
N LYS A 146 -7.24 -2.62 -11.42
CA LYS A 146 -6.44 -1.43 -11.10
C LYS A 146 -5.40 -1.70 -10.00
N ILE A 147 -5.78 -2.44 -8.95
CA ILE A 147 -4.86 -2.82 -7.86
C ILE A 147 -3.73 -3.69 -8.42
N ARG A 148 -4.05 -4.71 -9.23
CA ARG A 148 -3.04 -5.55 -9.89
C ARG A 148 -2.08 -4.73 -10.76
N ALA A 149 -2.60 -3.79 -11.55
CA ALA A 149 -1.78 -2.91 -12.37
C ALA A 149 -0.84 -2.01 -11.52
N LYS A 150 -1.35 -1.44 -10.43
CA LYS A 150 -0.53 -0.61 -9.50
C LYS A 150 0.54 -1.43 -8.80
N ASN A 151 0.19 -2.62 -8.31
CA ASN A 151 1.16 -3.50 -7.64
C ASN A 151 2.28 -3.91 -8.60
N LYS A 152 1.95 -4.21 -9.85
CA LYS A 152 2.93 -4.52 -10.90
C LYS A 152 3.87 -3.34 -11.20
N ALA A 153 3.35 -2.12 -11.25
CA ALA A 153 4.18 -0.92 -11.41
C ALA A 153 5.13 -0.72 -10.22
N ILE A 154 4.64 -0.91 -8.99
CA ILE A 154 5.47 -0.82 -7.76
C ILE A 154 6.57 -1.89 -7.77
N GLU A 155 6.25 -3.13 -8.14
CA GLU A 155 7.22 -4.22 -8.27
C GLU A 155 8.30 -3.88 -9.30
N CYS A 156 7.91 -3.39 -10.47
CA CYS A 156 8.83 -2.94 -11.52
C CYS A 156 9.78 -1.84 -11.02
N ASP A 157 9.26 -0.82 -10.34
CA ASP A 157 10.07 0.28 -9.79
C ASP A 157 11.03 -0.20 -8.70
N ASN A 158 10.58 -1.09 -7.82
CA ASN A 158 11.42 -1.64 -6.76
C ASN A 158 12.58 -2.47 -7.33
N GLU A 159 12.32 -3.32 -8.34
CA GLU A 159 13.38 -4.10 -9.01
C GLU A 159 14.37 -3.19 -9.75
N ARG A 160 13.89 -2.12 -10.41
CA ARG A 160 14.77 -1.12 -11.04
C ARG A 160 15.67 -0.42 -10.03
N LYS A 161 15.12 -0.01 -8.87
CA LYS A 161 15.91 0.59 -7.78
C LYS A 161 16.95 -0.39 -7.23
N ARG A 162 16.57 -1.65 -7.02
CA ARG A 162 17.51 -2.68 -6.56
C ARG A 162 18.65 -2.90 -7.56
N GLN A 163 18.34 -2.94 -8.85
CA GLN A 163 19.35 -3.02 -9.90
C GLN A 163 20.27 -1.79 -9.90
N ALA A 164 19.72 -0.57 -9.75
CA ALA A 164 20.51 0.66 -9.70
C ALA A 164 21.51 0.65 -8.54
N VAL A 165 21.09 0.24 -7.33
CA VAL A 165 21.98 0.12 -6.16
C VAL A 165 23.12 -0.85 -6.42
N MET A 166 22.88 -1.97 -7.10
CA MET A 166 23.93 -2.93 -7.47
C MET A 166 24.88 -2.39 -8.54
N LYS A 167 24.41 -1.51 -9.44
CA LYS A 167 25.21 -0.88 -10.51
C LYS A 167 26.10 0.27 -10.03
N GLU A 168 25.75 0.94 -8.94
CA GLU A 168 26.53 2.07 -8.39
C GLU A 168 27.92 1.68 -7.86
N GLY A 169 28.31 0.40 -7.91
CA GLY A 169 29.67 -0.05 -7.55
C GLY A 169 29.99 0.03 -6.06
N ARG A 170 29.00 0.37 -5.23
CA ARG A 170 29.13 0.36 -3.77
C ARG A 170 29.17 -1.09 -3.25
N PRO A 171 29.90 -1.37 -2.16
CA PRO A 171 29.89 -2.70 -1.54
C PRO A 171 28.46 -3.06 -1.12
N ALA A 172 27.88 -4.04 -1.82
CA ALA A 172 26.57 -4.59 -1.46
C ALA A 172 26.75 -5.59 -0.33
N TYR A 173 25.90 -5.48 0.70
CA TYR A 173 25.87 -6.43 1.81
C TYR A 173 24.46 -6.90 2.06
N THR A 174 24.31 -8.17 2.42
CA THR A 174 23.07 -8.71 2.94
C THR A 174 23.19 -8.83 4.45
N THR A 175 22.12 -8.51 5.17
CA THR A 175 22.07 -8.74 6.61
C THR A 175 21.37 -10.07 6.86
N ASP A 176 22.02 -10.98 7.59
CA ASP A 176 21.39 -12.24 7.99
C ASP A 176 20.33 -12.02 9.09
N SER A 177 19.61 -13.07 9.47
CA SER A 177 18.61 -13.01 10.55
C SER A 177 19.21 -12.72 11.93
N LYS A 178 20.53 -12.81 12.08
CA LYS A 178 21.27 -12.51 13.32
C LYS A 178 21.81 -11.07 13.33
N GLY A 179 21.63 -10.31 12.24
CA GLY A 179 22.13 -8.94 12.12
C GLY A 179 23.55 -8.82 11.58
N ASN A 180 24.21 -9.91 11.19
CA ASN A 180 25.55 -9.88 10.62
C ASN A 180 25.49 -9.43 9.15
N ARG A 181 26.45 -8.59 8.75
CA ARG A 181 26.60 -8.14 7.36
C ARG A 181 27.49 -9.12 6.60
N ASN A 182 26.92 -9.77 5.61
CA ASN A 182 27.65 -10.58 4.64
C ASN A 182 27.89 -9.75 3.38
N PHE A 183 29.15 -9.51 3.04
CA PHE A 183 29.52 -8.81 1.81
C PHE A 183 29.32 -9.73 0.62
N ILE A 184 28.68 -9.21 -0.42
CA ILE A 184 28.44 -9.93 -1.67
C ILE A 184 29.72 -9.85 -2.50
N SER A 185 30.23 -11.00 -2.98
CA SER A 185 31.40 -11.00 -3.87
C SER A 185 31.06 -10.43 -5.25
N ASP A 186 32.06 -9.97 -6.01
CA ASP A 186 31.81 -9.42 -7.35
C ASP A 186 31.09 -10.42 -8.27
N GLN A 187 31.47 -11.70 -8.21
CA GLN A 187 30.82 -12.77 -8.98
C GLN A 187 29.35 -12.97 -8.59
N GLN A 188 29.03 -12.86 -7.29
CA GLN A 188 27.65 -12.93 -6.82
C GLN A 188 26.86 -11.68 -7.22
N ARG A 189 27.49 -10.50 -7.22
CA ARG A 189 26.87 -9.25 -7.68
C ARG A 189 26.48 -9.34 -9.15
N ASP A 190 27.36 -9.87 -9.99
CA ASP A 190 27.09 -10.03 -11.43
C ASP A 190 25.95 -11.02 -11.68
N ALA A 191 25.90 -12.13 -10.93
CA ALA A 191 24.79 -13.08 -10.98
C ALA A 191 23.46 -12.43 -10.53
N GLU A 192 23.47 -11.66 -9.43
CA GLU A 192 22.30 -10.94 -8.94
C GLU A 192 21.83 -9.84 -9.91
N LEU A 193 22.75 -9.18 -10.62
CA LEU A 193 22.42 -8.22 -11.68
C LEU A 193 21.71 -8.90 -12.84
N ALA A 194 22.22 -10.03 -13.33
CA ALA A 194 21.57 -10.81 -14.38
C ALA A 194 20.18 -11.30 -13.95
N ASP A 195 20.03 -11.72 -12.69
CA ASP A 195 18.74 -12.10 -12.13
C ASP A 195 17.77 -10.93 -11.98
N ALA A 196 18.26 -9.77 -11.54
CA ALA A 196 17.47 -8.55 -11.46
C ALA A 196 16.96 -8.13 -12.84
N GLU A 197 17.77 -8.26 -13.89
CA GLU A 197 17.35 -7.99 -15.27
C GLU A 197 16.23 -8.93 -15.71
N ARG A 198 16.32 -10.22 -15.39
CA ARG A 198 15.24 -11.19 -15.65
C ARG A 198 13.97 -10.86 -14.85
N ARG A 199 14.09 -10.42 -13.61
CA ARG A 199 12.94 -9.99 -12.78
C ARG A 199 12.27 -8.74 -13.35
N ILE A 200 13.04 -7.73 -13.73
CA ILE A 200 12.55 -6.51 -14.41
C ILE A 200 11.83 -6.88 -15.70
N ALA A 201 12.42 -7.75 -16.53
CA ALA A 201 11.79 -8.19 -17.78
C ALA A 201 10.46 -8.94 -17.56
N ARG A 202 10.25 -9.61 -16.43
CA ARG A 202 8.96 -10.25 -16.08
C ARG A 202 7.96 -9.29 -15.44
N ALA A 203 8.42 -8.44 -14.51
CA ALA A 203 7.57 -7.54 -13.75
C ALA A 203 7.10 -6.32 -14.57
N CYS A 204 7.96 -5.82 -15.47
CA CYS A 204 7.71 -4.58 -16.22
C CYS A 204 7.09 -4.78 -17.62
N ARG A 205 6.73 -5.99 -18.01
CA ARG A 205 5.97 -6.27 -19.26
C ARG A 205 4.49 -6.07 -19.01
#